data_AF-A0A954MIC1-F1
#
_entry.id   AF-A0A954MIC1-F1
#
_cell.length_a   1.000
_cell.length_b   1.000
_cell.length_c   1.000
_cell.angle_alpha   90.00
_cell.angle_beta   90.00
_cell.angle_gamma   90.00
#
_symmetry.space_group_name_H-M   'P 1'
#
loop_
_entity.id
_entity.type
_entity.pdbx_description
1 polymer ?
#
loop_
_entity_poly.entity_id
_entity_poly.type
_entity_poly.pdbx_seq_one_letter_code
_entity_poly.pdbx_strand_id
1 'polypeptide(L)'
;MLTGARFLWRYKMRMVFCLSVCLAICSQGWAEDEAGFKPIFDGKSLNGWKPWKGDEKFWRVENGSIVGESTDANPCTHNSFLLWDQGTVDDFELRLQFRISGSDKANSGIQFRGVQRDDGHVIGYQADIDRAGQWMGCLYDEAQRGVLATRGQKVTVLPEGQERKIEQVGDAAELLKAVNIDDWNEYSIKAQGHVITLSLNGKQTIQIIDEDPAGLDLSGLLALQLHSGPPMKIEWKNIRLKRFPLTEGRKKIVFVAGSPSHGYFSHEHNAGCLLLADKLNTAAKNDGLPVIAAVYTNGWPKDPTAMDNADCVVSYCDGGG
;
A
#
# COMPACT_ATOMS: atom_id res chain seq x y z
N MET A 1 70.38 -51.31 -24.83
CA MET A 1 69.00 -51.69 -24.49
C MET A 1 68.41 -50.60 -23.63
N LEU A 2 67.30 -50.02 -24.11
CA LEU A 2 66.21 -49.34 -23.39
C LEU A 2 66.61 -48.17 -22.46
N THR A 3 66.58 -46.93 -22.98
CA THR A 3 65.48 -45.92 -22.84
C THR A 3 65.52 -45.21 -21.47
N GLY A 4 65.48 -43.89 -21.32
CA GLY A 4 65.20 -42.81 -22.26
C GLY A 4 65.50 -41.45 -21.61
N ALA A 5 65.61 -40.44 -22.46
CA ALA A 5 66.09 -39.10 -22.19
C ALA A 5 65.06 -38.15 -21.56
N ARG A 6 65.55 -37.05 -20.94
CA ARG A 6 65.30 -35.61 -21.30
C ARG A 6 65.41 -34.72 -20.05
N PHE A 7 66.31 -33.73 -19.99
CA PHE A 7 66.34 -32.42 -20.67
C PHE A 7 65.29 -31.41 -20.17
N LEU A 8 65.79 -30.43 -19.39
CA LEU A 8 65.52 -28.97 -19.39
C LEU A 8 64.09 -28.47 -19.64
N TRP A 9 63.56 -27.64 -18.72
CA TRP A 9 63.47 -26.18 -18.93
C TRP A 9 63.08 -25.40 -17.66
N ARG A 10 63.53 -24.15 -17.60
CA ARG A 10 63.24 -23.16 -16.56
C ARG A 10 61.88 -22.54 -16.84
N TYR A 11 61.02 -22.35 -15.85
CA TYR A 11 59.96 -21.35 -15.92
C TYR A 11 59.93 -20.46 -14.68
N LYS A 12 59.94 -19.16 -14.96
CA LYS A 12 59.89 -18.02 -14.04
C LYS A 12 58.54 -18.01 -13.33
N MET A 13 58.56 -17.99 -12.00
CA MET A 13 57.37 -17.76 -11.18
C MET A 13 57.02 -16.26 -11.26
N ARG A 14 56.06 -15.91 -12.14
CA ARG A 14 55.40 -14.60 -12.10
C ARG A 14 54.26 -14.69 -11.08
N MET A 15 54.46 -14.12 -9.90
CA MET A 15 53.36 -13.81 -8.97
C MET A 15 52.42 -12.83 -9.67
N VAL A 16 51.28 -13.33 -10.14
CA VAL A 16 50.14 -12.50 -10.52
C VAL A 16 49.41 -12.18 -9.22
N PHE A 17 49.62 -10.97 -8.71
CA PHE A 17 48.77 -10.42 -7.65
C PHE A 17 47.40 -10.13 -8.30
N CYS A 18 46.47 -11.06 -8.14
CA CYS A 18 45.08 -10.85 -8.52
C CYS A 18 44.50 -9.86 -7.51
N LEU A 19 44.54 -8.56 -7.82
CA LEU A 19 43.73 -7.59 -7.10
C LEU A 19 42.27 -7.92 -7.42
N SER A 20 41.64 -8.67 -6.51
CA SER A 20 40.19 -8.81 -6.44
C SER A 20 39.62 -7.42 -6.12
N VAL A 21 39.40 -6.61 -7.14
CA VAL A 21 38.52 -5.45 -7.02
C VAL A 21 37.13 -6.04 -6.86
N CYS A 22 36.72 -6.25 -5.60
CA CYS A 22 35.31 -6.30 -5.27
C CYS A 22 34.76 -4.94 -5.69
N LEU A 23 34.21 -4.85 -6.91
CA LEU A 23 33.19 -3.86 -7.20
C LEU A 23 32.03 -4.18 -6.26
N ALA A 24 32.07 -3.56 -5.08
CA ALA A 24 30.86 -3.20 -4.41
C ALA A 24 30.12 -2.29 -5.40
N ILE A 25 29.23 -2.89 -6.18
CA ILE A 25 28.17 -2.15 -6.84
C ILE A 25 27.36 -1.59 -5.67
N CYS A 26 27.77 -0.41 -5.19
CA CYS A 26 26.87 0.46 -4.47
C CYS A 26 25.67 0.60 -5.41
N SER A 27 24.55 0.00 -5.01
CA SER A 27 23.24 0.32 -5.55
C SER A 27 23.05 1.83 -5.40
N GLN A 28 23.44 2.58 -6.42
CA GLN A 28 23.08 3.96 -6.56
C GLN A 28 21.61 4.02 -6.92
N GLY A 29 20.83 4.38 -5.92
CA GLY A 29 19.40 4.63 -5.95
C GLY A 29 18.90 4.40 -4.53
N TRP A 30 17.73 4.93 -4.18
CA TRP A 30 17.12 4.74 -2.85
C TRP A 30 17.72 5.56 -1.70
N ALA A 31 18.32 6.72 -1.99
CA ALA A 31 18.31 7.82 -1.00
C ALA A 31 17.13 8.74 -1.34
N GLU A 32 15.92 8.21 -1.23
CA GLU A 32 14.73 9.06 -1.25
C GLU A 32 14.62 9.82 0.08
N ASP A 33 13.91 10.94 0.08
CA ASP A 33 13.55 11.64 1.31
C ASP A 33 12.66 10.73 2.17
N GLU A 34 13.29 10.05 3.14
CA GLU A 34 12.62 9.23 4.16
C GLU A 34 12.03 10.07 5.29
N ALA A 35 12.25 11.39 5.29
CA ALA A 35 11.77 12.23 6.38
C ALA A 35 10.23 12.19 6.47
N GLY A 36 9.75 11.83 7.66
CA GLY A 36 8.32 11.71 7.95
C GLY A 36 7.68 10.38 7.58
N PHE A 37 8.41 9.46 6.94
CA PHE A 37 7.93 8.08 6.77
C PHE A 37 8.08 7.29 8.07
N LYS A 38 7.05 6.51 8.40
CA LYS A 38 7.07 5.58 9.54
C LYS A 38 6.67 4.18 9.06
N PRO A 39 7.38 3.13 9.50
CA PRO A 39 7.04 1.75 9.10
C PRO A 39 5.70 1.35 9.71
N ILE A 40 4.84 0.72 8.91
CA ILE A 40 3.56 0.13 9.35
C ILE A 40 3.59 -1.41 9.28
N PHE A 41 4.76 -1.98 8.99
CA PHE A 41 5.02 -3.41 9.04
C PHE A 41 6.40 -3.66 9.68
N ASP A 42 6.48 -4.63 10.60
CA ASP A 42 7.66 -4.89 11.42
C ASP A 42 8.66 -5.88 10.79
N GLY A 43 8.31 -6.51 9.66
CA GLY A 43 9.11 -7.54 9.00
C GLY A 43 9.10 -8.90 9.71
N LYS A 44 8.29 -9.10 10.74
CA LYS A 44 8.35 -10.27 11.63
C LYS A 44 7.01 -10.93 11.86
N SER A 45 5.92 -10.17 11.89
CA SER A 45 4.60 -10.66 12.24
C SER A 45 3.50 -9.90 11.49
N LEU A 46 2.29 -10.47 11.46
CA LEU A 46 1.10 -9.75 10.98
C LEU A 46 0.51 -8.82 12.05
N ASN A 47 1.29 -8.39 13.05
CA ASN A 47 0.77 -7.45 14.05
C ASN A 47 0.34 -6.15 13.38
N GLY A 48 -0.91 -5.73 13.61
CA GLY A 48 -1.52 -4.59 12.93
C GLY A 48 -2.03 -4.90 11.51
N TRP A 49 -1.98 -6.16 11.08
CA TRP A 49 -2.51 -6.62 9.81
C TRP A 49 -3.47 -7.78 10.04
N LYS A 50 -4.67 -7.70 9.45
CA LYS A 50 -5.73 -8.65 9.74
C LYS A 50 -6.37 -9.16 8.45
N PRO A 51 -6.31 -10.48 8.20
CA PRO A 51 -7.05 -11.06 7.08
C PRO A 51 -8.55 -11.07 7.41
N TRP A 52 -9.38 -11.19 6.39
CA TRP A 52 -10.78 -11.52 6.61
C TRP A 52 -10.92 -12.88 7.32
N LYS A 53 -11.99 -13.03 8.09
CA LYS A 53 -12.26 -14.27 8.83
C LYS A 53 -12.39 -15.45 7.85
N GLY A 54 -11.58 -16.49 8.05
CA GLY A 54 -11.55 -17.68 7.19
C GLY A 54 -10.47 -17.65 6.10
N ASP A 55 -9.82 -16.50 5.90
CA ASP A 55 -8.76 -16.32 4.91
C ASP A 55 -7.35 -16.41 5.51
N GLU A 56 -7.22 -16.73 6.80
CA GLU A 56 -5.93 -16.76 7.53
C GLU A 56 -4.90 -17.66 6.86
N LYS A 57 -5.37 -18.74 6.22
CA LYS A 57 -4.55 -19.71 5.48
C LYS A 57 -3.78 -19.13 4.28
N PHE A 58 -4.17 -17.97 3.77
CA PHE A 58 -3.51 -17.33 2.62
C PHE A 58 -2.36 -16.40 3.03
N TRP A 59 -2.34 -15.96 4.29
CA TRP A 59 -1.52 -14.84 4.73
C TRP A 59 -0.51 -15.25 5.79
N ARG A 60 0.75 -14.90 5.57
CA ARG A 60 1.83 -15.15 6.54
C ARG A 60 2.93 -14.11 6.41
N VAL A 61 3.85 -14.10 7.38
CA VAL A 61 5.14 -13.44 7.20
C VAL A 61 6.20 -14.49 6.87
N GLU A 62 6.98 -14.22 5.83
CA GLU A 62 8.08 -15.07 5.40
C GLU A 62 9.23 -14.18 4.91
N ASN A 63 10.46 -14.45 5.36
CA ASN A 63 11.68 -13.74 4.91
C ASN A 63 11.57 -12.20 4.96
N GLY A 64 11.00 -11.65 6.04
CA GLY A 64 10.86 -10.21 6.19
C GLY A 64 9.74 -9.58 5.37
N SER A 65 8.86 -10.39 4.76
CA SER A 65 7.80 -9.93 3.86
C SER A 65 6.44 -10.46 4.29
N ILE A 66 5.39 -9.67 4.13
CA ILE A 66 4.02 -10.17 4.09
C ILE A 66 3.87 -10.97 2.80
N VAL A 67 3.31 -12.17 2.89
CA VAL A 67 3.04 -13.06 1.76
C VAL A 67 1.55 -13.35 1.70
N GLY A 68 0.94 -13.07 0.56
CA GLY A 68 -0.35 -13.61 0.15
C GLY A 68 -0.13 -14.68 -0.91
N GLU A 69 -0.64 -15.90 -0.71
CA GLU A 69 -0.39 -17.00 -1.63
C GLU A 69 -1.60 -17.93 -1.77
N SER A 70 -1.93 -18.26 -3.02
CA SER A 70 -2.86 -19.31 -3.40
C SER A 70 -2.13 -20.44 -4.14
N THR A 71 -2.58 -21.67 -3.93
CA THR A 71 -2.02 -22.86 -4.59
C THR A 71 -3.15 -23.75 -5.10
N ASP A 72 -2.85 -24.76 -5.91
CA ASP A 72 -3.89 -25.72 -6.34
C ASP A 72 -4.52 -26.46 -5.14
N ALA A 73 -3.72 -26.72 -4.10
CA ALA A 73 -4.20 -27.35 -2.86
C ALA A 73 -4.94 -26.38 -1.92
N ASN A 74 -4.67 -25.08 -2.04
CA ASN A 74 -5.34 -24.02 -1.29
C ASN A 74 -5.78 -22.89 -2.24
N PRO A 75 -6.85 -23.12 -3.04
CA PRO A 75 -7.28 -22.17 -4.04
C PRO A 75 -7.94 -20.93 -3.40
N CYS A 76 -7.74 -19.78 -4.02
CA CYS A 76 -8.39 -18.52 -3.68
C CYS A 76 -9.62 -18.34 -4.58
N THR A 77 -10.81 -18.60 -4.05
CA THR A 77 -12.08 -18.61 -4.80
C THR A 77 -12.85 -17.29 -4.76
N HIS A 78 -12.37 -16.34 -3.97
CA HIS A 78 -12.87 -14.97 -3.81
C HIS A 78 -11.68 -14.05 -3.51
N ASN A 79 -11.77 -12.76 -3.79
CA ASN A 79 -10.66 -11.85 -3.53
C ASN A 79 -10.45 -11.75 -2.02
N SER A 80 -9.24 -12.09 -1.58
CA SER A 80 -8.86 -12.00 -0.17
C SER A 80 -8.10 -10.71 0.08
N PHE A 81 -8.36 -10.07 1.22
CA PHE A 81 -7.72 -8.81 1.60
C PHE A 81 -7.08 -8.94 2.98
N LEU A 82 -5.85 -8.44 3.10
CA LEU A 82 -5.16 -8.22 4.36
C LEU A 82 -5.24 -6.74 4.72
N LEU A 83 -6.11 -6.41 5.68
CA LEU A 83 -6.33 -5.04 6.14
C LEU A 83 -5.22 -4.58 7.06
N TRP A 84 -4.82 -3.32 6.95
CA TRP A 84 -4.08 -2.65 8.01
C TRP A 84 -5.05 -2.24 9.13
N ASP A 85 -5.02 -2.98 10.24
CA ASP A 85 -5.96 -2.88 11.37
C ASP A 85 -5.42 -1.98 12.50
N GLN A 86 -4.82 -0.85 12.12
CA GLN A 86 -4.35 0.15 13.08
C GLN A 86 -4.92 1.55 12.85
N GLY A 87 -5.65 1.77 11.75
CA GLY A 87 -6.29 3.05 11.46
C GLY A 87 -6.75 3.16 10.02
N THR A 88 -7.13 4.37 9.63
CA THR A 88 -7.46 4.74 8.25
C THR A 88 -6.39 5.66 7.66
N VAL A 89 -6.32 5.71 6.34
CA VAL A 89 -5.45 6.62 5.58
C VAL A 89 -6.27 7.78 5.02
N ASP A 90 -5.70 8.99 5.02
CA ASP A 90 -6.32 10.26 4.58
C ASP A 90 -5.47 10.90 3.46
N ASP A 91 -4.78 12.02 3.73
CA ASP A 91 -3.77 12.58 2.83
C ASP A 91 -2.40 12.02 3.22
N PHE A 92 -1.85 11.17 2.36
CA PHE A 92 -0.65 10.39 2.67
C PHE A 92 0.21 10.11 1.43
N GLU A 93 1.43 9.66 1.71
CA GLU A 93 2.24 8.89 0.79
C GLU A 93 2.55 7.53 1.43
N LEU A 94 2.23 6.45 0.72
CA LEU A 94 2.60 5.09 1.05
C LEU A 94 3.72 4.69 0.11
N ARG A 95 4.81 4.18 0.67
CA ARG A 95 5.85 3.49 -0.09
C ARG A 95 5.98 2.07 0.40
N LEU A 96 6.12 1.14 -0.53
CA LEU A 96 6.38 -0.26 -0.22
C LEU A 96 7.14 -0.90 -1.37
N GLN A 97 7.73 -2.06 -1.09
CA GLN A 97 8.24 -2.93 -2.12
C GLN A 97 7.33 -4.13 -2.29
N PHE A 98 7.12 -4.56 -3.52
CA PHE A 98 6.36 -5.77 -3.83
C PHE A 98 7.07 -6.66 -4.85
N ARG A 99 6.71 -7.94 -4.86
CA ARG A 99 7.06 -8.90 -5.91
C ARG A 99 5.89 -9.84 -6.14
N ILE A 100 5.49 -10.01 -7.40
CA ILE A 100 4.40 -10.91 -7.81
C ILE A 100 4.97 -12.09 -8.60
N SER A 101 4.43 -13.29 -8.38
CA SER A 101 4.81 -14.51 -9.09
C SER A 101 3.60 -15.43 -9.30
N GLY A 102 3.70 -16.30 -10.29
CA GLY A 102 2.60 -17.14 -10.77
C GLY A 102 2.52 -17.09 -12.30
N SER A 103 1.37 -17.46 -12.85
CA SER A 103 1.11 -17.31 -14.29
C SER A 103 0.90 -15.85 -14.69
N ASP A 104 0.77 -15.57 -15.99
CA ASP A 104 0.40 -14.23 -16.49
C ASP A 104 -1.00 -13.77 -16.06
N LYS A 105 -1.78 -14.64 -15.42
CA LYS A 105 -3.06 -14.30 -14.79
C LYS A 105 -2.93 -13.83 -13.34
N ALA A 106 -1.74 -13.87 -12.75
CA ALA A 106 -1.52 -13.38 -11.39
C ALA A 106 -1.82 -11.88 -11.33
N ASN A 107 -2.70 -11.50 -10.41
CA ASN A 107 -3.21 -10.14 -10.25
C ASN A 107 -3.33 -9.84 -8.75
N SER A 108 -3.11 -8.58 -8.39
CA SER A 108 -3.15 -8.08 -7.03
C SER A 108 -3.37 -6.57 -7.07
N GLY A 109 -3.43 -5.95 -5.91
CA GLY A 109 -3.53 -4.52 -5.79
C GLY A 109 -3.36 -4.08 -4.35
N ILE A 110 -3.18 -2.77 -4.21
CA ILE A 110 -3.15 -2.09 -2.91
C ILE A 110 -4.39 -1.20 -2.87
N GLN A 111 -5.33 -1.58 -2.01
CA GLN A 111 -6.55 -0.80 -1.75
C GLN A 111 -6.23 0.33 -0.80
N PHE A 112 -6.69 1.55 -1.08
CA PHE A 112 -6.51 2.70 -0.20
C PHE A 112 -7.73 3.62 -0.23
N ARG A 113 -7.96 4.30 0.89
CA ARG A 113 -9.19 5.08 1.14
C ARG A 113 -10.47 4.27 0.87
N GLY A 114 -10.40 2.94 1.04
CA GLY A 114 -11.49 2.04 0.72
C GLY A 114 -12.41 1.76 1.89
N VAL A 115 -13.41 0.92 1.64
CA VAL A 115 -14.37 0.43 2.65
C VAL A 115 -14.46 -1.09 2.54
N GLN A 116 -14.56 -1.79 3.66
CA GLN A 116 -14.82 -3.23 3.69
C GLN A 116 -16.34 -3.47 3.75
N ARG A 117 -16.84 -4.33 2.86
CA ARG A 117 -18.22 -4.83 2.85
C ARG A 117 -18.38 -5.97 3.87
N ASP A 118 -19.62 -6.31 4.19
CA ASP A 118 -19.97 -7.36 5.17
C ASP A 118 -19.50 -8.76 4.77
N ASP A 119 -19.22 -8.99 3.47
CA ASP A 119 -18.68 -10.24 2.94
C ASP A 119 -17.13 -10.31 3.02
N GLY A 120 -16.48 -9.24 3.49
CA GLY A 120 -15.04 -9.12 3.60
C GLY A 120 -14.37 -8.43 2.42
N HIS A 121 -15.08 -8.21 1.31
CA HIS A 121 -14.54 -7.58 0.10
C HIS A 121 -14.24 -6.10 0.36
N VAL A 122 -13.07 -5.62 -0.07
CA VAL A 122 -12.70 -4.21 0.07
C VAL A 122 -12.91 -3.50 -1.26
N ILE A 123 -13.64 -2.38 -1.22
CA ILE A 123 -13.94 -1.53 -2.39
C ILE A 123 -13.29 -0.16 -2.28
N GLY A 124 -13.18 0.55 -3.39
CA GLY A 124 -12.55 1.87 -3.49
C GLY A 124 -11.28 1.85 -4.35
N TYR A 125 -10.45 2.88 -4.22
CA TYR A 125 -9.26 3.02 -5.05
C TYR A 125 -8.25 1.89 -4.86
N GLN A 126 -7.81 1.33 -5.98
CA GLN A 126 -6.81 0.27 -6.09
C GLN A 126 -5.65 0.71 -6.97
N ALA A 127 -4.44 0.62 -6.42
CA ALA A 127 -3.21 0.64 -7.22
C ALA A 127 -2.93 -0.78 -7.73
N ASP A 128 -3.12 -0.99 -9.04
CA ASP A 128 -3.12 -2.32 -9.64
C ASP A 128 -1.71 -2.91 -9.85
N ILE A 129 -1.61 -4.22 -9.64
CA ILE A 129 -0.41 -5.03 -9.84
C ILE A 129 -0.82 -6.29 -10.63
N ASP A 130 -0.24 -6.52 -11.79
CA ASP A 130 -0.44 -7.77 -12.53
C ASP A 130 0.85 -8.28 -13.17
N ARG A 131 0.96 -9.59 -13.33
CA ARG A 131 2.15 -10.18 -13.93
C ARG A 131 2.22 -9.98 -15.45
N ALA A 132 1.08 -9.95 -16.14
CA ALA A 132 1.03 -9.67 -17.58
C ALA A 132 1.47 -8.23 -17.92
N GLY A 133 1.53 -7.34 -16.93
CA GLY A 133 1.86 -5.94 -17.11
C GLY A 133 0.76 -5.15 -17.82
N GLN A 134 -0.45 -5.66 -17.95
CA GLN A 134 -1.57 -4.91 -18.55
C GLN A 134 -2.08 -3.83 -17.59
N TRP A 135 -2.14 -4.13 -16.30
CA TRP A 135 -2.76 -3.30 -15.26
C TRP A 135 -1.75 -2.69 -14.28
N MET A 136 -0.53 -3.20 -14.23
CA MET A 136 0.57 -2.73 -13.39
C MET A 136 0.71 -1.20 -13.43
N GLY A 137 0.52 -0.50 -12.32
CA GLY A 137 0.65 0.95 -12.30
C GLY A 137 -0.58 1.74 -12.76
N CYS A 138 -1.69 1.06 -13.06
CA CYS A 138 -3.00 1.67 -13.31
C CYS A 138 -3.73 1.95 -11.99
N LEU A 139 -4.73 2.83 -12.05
CA LEU A 139 -5.65 3.11 -10.94
C LEU A 139 -7.03 2.55 -11.30
N TYR A 140 -7.52 1.62 -10.47
CA TYR A 140 -8.86 1.03 -10.57
C TYR A 140 -9.71 1.47 -9.38
N ASP A 141 -11.02 1.54 -9.53
CA ASP A 141 -11.97 1.79 -8.45
C ASP A 141 -12.83 0.54 -8.24
N GLU A 142 -12.37 -0.27 -7.29
CA GLU A 142 -12.75 -1.67 -7.09
C GLU A 142 -14.23 -1.84 -6.78
N ALA A 143 -14.92 -2.61 -7.62
CA ALA A 143 -16.37 -2.85 -7.56
C ALA A 143 -17.23 -1.58 -7.53
N GLN A 144 -16.69 -0.49 -8.09
CA GLN A 144 -17.28 0.84 -8.19
C GLN A 144 -17.20 1.35 -9.65
N ARG A 145 -16.38 2.38 -9.93
CA ARG A 145 -16.31 3.06 -11.26
C ARG A 145 -15.36 2.40 -12.27
N GLY A 146 -14.69 1.31 -11.88
CA GLY A 146 -13.77 0.58 -12.75
C GLY A 146 -12.44 1.32 -12.98
N VAL A 147 -11.79 1.12 -14.14
CA VAL A 147 -10.49 1.73 -14.44
C VAL A 147 -10.63 3.25 -14.48
N LEU A 148 -9.92 3.98 -13.60
CA LEU A 148 -9.90 5.44 -13.56
C LEU A 148 -8.82 6.03 -14.46
N ALA A 149 -7.63 5.44 -14.44
CA ALA A 149 -6.50 5.85 -15.28
C ALA A 149 -5.59 4.66 -15.59
N THR A 150 -5.06 4.64 -16.81
CA THR A 150 -4.04 3.70 -17.26
C THR A 150 -2.68 4.37 -17.35
N ARG A 151 -1.59 3.60 -17.31
CA ARG A 151 -0.22 4.14 -17.37
C ARG A 151 -0.04 5.18 -18.47
N GLY A 152 0.64 6.27 -18.14
CA GLY A 152 0.89 7.40 -19.04
C GLY A 152 -0.18 8.48 -18.99
N GLN A 153 -1.31 8.25 -18.30
CA GLN A 153 -2.42 9.19 -18.28
C GLN A 153 -2.38 10.14 -17.09
N LYS A 154 -2.80 11.38 -17.35
CA LYS A 154 -3.36 12.29 -16.37
C LYS A 154 -4.86 12.42 -16.61
N VAL A 155 -5.70 12.18 -15.61
CA VAL A 155 -7.16 12.14 -15.77
C VAL A 155 -7.86 13.06 -14.78
N THR A 156 -8.77 13.91 -15.25
CA THR A 156 -9.78 14.52 -14.38
C THR A 156 -11.04 13.66 -14.45
N VAL A 157 -11.36 12.99 -13.35
CA VAL A 157 -12.61 12.25 -13.19
C VAL A 157 -13.72 13.26 -12.89
N LEU A 158 -14.81 13.19 -13.64
CA LEU A 158 -15.95 14.08 -13.52
C LEU A 158 -17.18 13.30 -13.04
N PRO A 159 -18.23 13.99 -12.54
CA PRO A 159 -19.46 13.34 -12.12
C PRO A 159 -20.05 12.39 -13.18
N GLU A 160 -20.79 11.38 -12.71
CA GLU A 160 -21.42 10.38 -13.57
C GLU A 160 -22.20 11.04 -14.73
N GLY A 161 -22.03 10.46 -15.93
CA GLY A 161 -22.62 10.99 -17.17
C GLY A 161 -21.77 12.06 -17.87
N GLN A 162 -20.68 12.52 -17.27
CA GLN A 162 -19.71 13.40 -17.94
C GLN A 162 -18.48 12.64 -18.43
N GLU A 163 -17.97 13.01 -19.59
CA GLU A 163 -16.74 12.44 -20.13
C GLU A 163 -15.52 12.90 -19.33
N ARG A 164 -14.73 11.94 -18.84
CA ARG A 164 -13.46 12.23 -18.16
C ARG A 164 -12.51 12.98 -19.09
N LYS A 165 -11.75 13.93 -18.54
CA LYS A 165 -10.69 14.62 -19.31
C LYS A 165 -9.42 13.80 -19.21
N ILE A 166 -8.92 13.30 -20.33
CA ILE A 166 -7.73 12.45 -20.39
C ILE A 166 -6.63 13.18 -21.14
N GLU A 167 -5.50 13.36 -20.48
CA GLU A 167 -4.25 13.85 -21.08
C GLU A 167 -3.25 12.70 -21.11
N GLN A 168 -2.60 12.47 -22.26
CA GLN A 168 -1.45 11.55 -22.33
C GLN A 168 -0.16 12.29 -22.02
N VAL A 169 0.47 11.92 -20.91
CA VAL A 169 1.68 12.55 -20.35
C VAL A 169 2.89 11.63 -20.37
N GLY A 170 2.74 10.38 -20.80
CA GLY A 170 3.83 9.43 -20.97
C GLY A 170 3.44 8.25 -21.84
N ASP A 171 4.44 7.53 -22.35
CA ASP A 171 4.22 6.30 -23.09
C ASP A 171 4.06 5.11 -22.14
N ALA A 172 2.95 4.39 -22.25
CA ALA A 172 2.60 3.30 -21.35
C ALA A 172 3.58 2.11 -21.41
N ALA A 173 4.19 1.86 -22.59
CA ALA A 173 5.14 0.78 -22.79
C ALA A 173 6.52 1.17 -22.25
N GLU A 174 6.98 2.40 -22.47
CA GLU A 174 8.22 2.92 -21.90
C GLU A 174 8.16 2.96 -20.37
N LEU A 175 7.02 3.36 -19.79
CA LEU A 175 6.82 3.30 -18.33
C LEU A 175 6.89 1.87 -17.80
N LEU A 176 6.31 0.90 -18.51
CA LEU A 176 6.34 -0.50 -18.10
C LEU A 176 7.77 -1.09 -18.10
N LYS A 177 8.67 -0.61 -18.98
CA LYS A 177 10.08 -1.06 -18.99
C LYS A 177 10.83 -0.76 -17.69
N ALA A 178 10.35 0.19 -16.88
CA ALA A 178 10.92 0.48 -15.58
C ALA A 178 10.57 -0.59 -14.52
N VAL A 179 9.56 -1.43 -14.78
CA VAL A 179 9.10 -2.48 -13.85
C VAL A 179 9.93 -3.75 -14.05
N ASN A 180 10.39 -4.34 -12.95
CA ASN A 180 11.01 -5.64 -12.92
C ASN A 180 9.96 -6.72 -12.64
N ILE A 181 9.37 -7.29 -13.69
CA ILE A 181 8.24 -8.24 -13.57
C ILE A 181 8.58 -9.48 -12.73
N ASP A 182 9.84 -9.91 -12.72
CA ASP A 182 10.29 -11.12 -12.03
C ASP A 182 11.00 -10.87 -10.69
N ASP A 183 11.02 -9.61 -10.22
CA ASP A 183 11.71 -9.25 -8.99
C ASP A 183 11.00 -8.12 -8.22
N TRP A 184 11.66 -7.62 -7.18
CA TRP A 184 11.18 -6.52 -6.36
C TRP A 184 11.04 -5.21 -7.13
N ASN A 185 9.90 -4.54 -6.90
CA ASN A 185 9.59 -3.21 -7.37
C ASN A 185 9.19 -2.33 -6.19
N GLU A 186 9.49 -1.04 -6.24
CA GLU A 186 8.91 -0.04 -5.35
C GLU A 186 7.62 0.50 -5.95
N TYR A 187 6.58 0.60 -5.11
CA TYR A 187 5.34 1.30 -5.39
C TYR A 187 5.23 2.50 -4.45
N SER A 188 5.03 3.70 -5.01
CA SER A 188 4.62 4.89 -4.27
C SER A 188 3.18 5.26 -4.64
N ILE A 189 2.34 5.43 -3.62
CA ILE A 189 0.95 5.89 -3.72
C ILE A 189 0.86 7.18 -2.94
N LYS A 190 0.62 8.28 -3.64
CA LYS A 190 0.45 9.60 -3.04
C LYS A 190 -0.97 10.10 -3.27
N ALA A 191 -1.73 10.28 -2.20
CA ALA A 191 -3.10 10.79 -2.25
C ALA A 191 -3.20 12.06 -1.40
N GLN A 192 -3.59 13.19 -2.00
CA GLN A 192 -3.73 14.49 -1.33
C GLN A 192 -4.99 15.19 -1.82
N GLY A 193 -6.01 15.29 -0.98
CA GLY A 193 -7.35 15.69 -1.36
C GLY A 193 -7.84 14.85 -2.54
N HIS A 194 -8.16 15.54 -3.64
CA HIS A 194 -8.68 14.97 -4.87
C HIS A 194 -7.58 14.39 -5.78
N VAL A 195 -6.30 14.66 -5.48
CA VAL A 195 -5.19 14.28 -6.35
C VAL A 195 -4.59 12.96 -5.90
N ILE A 196 -4.57 11.98 -6.80
CA ILE A 196 -3.90 10.69 -6.59
C ILE A 196 -2.81 10.54 -7.64
N THR A 197 -1.61 10.17 -7.20
CA THR A 197 -0.45 9.92 -8.06
C THR A 197 0.13 8.56 -7.69
N LEU A 198 0.36 7.71 -8.70
CA LEU A 198 1.01 6.42 -8.55
C LEU A 198 2.38 6.46 -9.23
N SER A 199 3.37 5.81 -8.63
CA SER A 199 4.70 5.66 -9.21
C SER A 199 5.24 4.25 -8.99
N LEU A 200 5.93 3.72 -10.00
CA LEU A 200 6.67 2.45 -9.94
C LEU A 200 8.15 2.72 -10.17
N ASN A 201 9.02 2.27 -9.25
CA ASN A 201 10.48 2.43 -9.34
C ASN A 201 10.90 3.89 -9.65
N GLY A 202 10.28 4.85 -8.97
CA GLY A 202 10.53 6.29 -9.13
C GLY A 202 9.97 6.91 -10.42
N LYS A 203 9.20 6.17 -11.24
CA LYS A 203 8.52 6.68 -12.44
C LYS A 203 7.03 6.84 -12.18
N GLN A 204 6.53 8.07 -12.29
CA GLN A 204 5.10 8.34 -12.20
C GLN A 204 4.36 7.59 -13.32
N THR A 205 3.40 6.74 -12.95
CA THR A 205 2.61 5.96 -13.89
C THR A 205 1.30 6.65 -14.23
N ILE A 206 0.60 7.22 -13.25
CA ILE A 206 -0.62 7.99 -13.46
C ILE A 206 -0.68 9.21 -12.53
N GLN A 207 -1.53 10.16 -12.89
CA GLN A 207 -2.08 11.14 -11.96
C GLN A 207 -3.57 11.29 -12.23
N ILE A 208 -4.40 11.34 -11.19
CA ILE A 208 -5.80 11.76 -11.35
C ILE A 208 -6.13 12.95 -10.46
N ILE A 209 -7.17 13.67 -10.86
CA ILE A 209 -7.92 14.63 -10.04
C ILE A 209 -9.36 14.12 -10.04
N ASP A 210 -9.86 13.68 -8.88
CA ASP A 210 -11.22 13.16 -8.76
C ASP A 210 -12.20 14.27 -8.37
N GLU A 211 -12.94 14.80 -9.35
CA GLU A 211 -13.97 15.83 -9.16
C GLU A 211 -15.39 15.23 -9.14
N ASP A 212 -15.51 13.90 -9.09
CA ASP A 212 -16.80 13.22 -8.92
C ASP A 212 -17.18 13.13 -7.44
N PRO A 213 -18.11 13.95 -6.92
CA PRO A 213 -18.44 13.97 -5.50
C PRO A 213 -19.10 12.67 -5.01
N ALA A 214 -19.67 11.86 -5.90
CA ALA A 214 -20.32 10.60 -5.52
C ALA A 214 -19.31 9.49 -5.24
N GLY A 215 -18.24 9.44 -6.03
CA GLY A 215 -17.17 8.44 -5.92
C GLY A 215 -15.89 8.93 -5.24
N LEU A 216 -15.79 10.22 -4.89
CA LEU A 216 -14.62 10.75 -4.19
C LEU A 216 -14.56 10.23 -2.75
N ASP A 217 -13.50 9.48 -2.46
CA ASP A 217 -13.13 9.10 -1.09
C ASP A 217 -11.88 9.86 -0.63
N LEU A 218 -12.01 10.60 0.47
CA LEU A 218 -10.94 11.40 1.06
C LEU A 218 -10.19 10.67 2.19
N SER A 219 -10.78 9.60 2.73
CA SER A 219 -10.18 8.76 3.76
C SER A 219 -10.82 7.39 3.80
N GLY A 220 -10.10 6.37 4.28
CA GLY A 220 -10.64 5.03 4.44
C GLY A 220 -9.57 3.98 4.74
N LEU A 221 -9.90 2.72 4.53
CA LEU A 221 -9.04 1.58 4.82
C LEU A 221 -7.85 1.49 3.86
N LEU A 222 -6.80 0.81 4.33
CA LEU A 222 -5.65 0.35 3.54
C LEU A 222 -5.64 -1.18 3.56
N ALA A 223 -5.52 -1.81 2.39
CA ALA A 223 -5.48 -3.28 2.29
C ALA A 223 -4.56 -3.78 1.17
N LEU A 224 -4.05 -4.99 1.37
CA LEU A 224 -3.30 -5.73 0.35
C LEU A 224 -4.19 -6.84 -0.21
N GLN A 225 -4.25 -6.98 -1.53
CA GLN A 225 -5.13 -7.97 -2.17
C GLN A 225 -4.36 -9.23 -2.59
N LEU A 226 -4.94 -10.40 -2.31
CA LEU A 226 -4.67 -11.63 -3.04
C LEU A 226 -5.89 -11.90 -3.94
N HIS A 227 -5.70 -11.76 -5.25
CA HIS A 227 -6.81 -11.92 -6.20
C HIS A 227 -7.20 -13.39 -6.34
N SER A 228 -8.48 -13.64 -6.52
CA SER A 228 -9.00 -14.97 -6.82
C SER A 228 -8.52 -15.49 -8.18
N GLY A 229 -8.40 -16.81 -8.35
CA GLY A 229 -8.03 -17.41 -9.63
C GLY A 229 -6.86 -18.40 -9.53
N PRO A 230 -6.08 -18.55 -10.62
CA PRO A 230 -4.97 -19.50 -10.65
C PRO A 230 -3.95 -19.25 -9.53
N PRO A 231 -3.17 -20.28 -9.14
CA PRO A 231 -2.11 -20.15 -8.16
C PRO A 231 -1.20 -18.95 -8.42
N MET A 232 -1.01 -18.16 -7.38
CA MET A 232 -0.13 -16.99 -7.40
C MET A 232 0.41 -16.70 -6.02
N LYS A 233 1.52 -15.95 -5.99
CA LYS A 233 2.12 -15.43 -4.77
C LYS A 233 2.45 -13.96 -4.97
N ILE A 234 2.09 -13.15 -4.00
CA ILE A 234 2.42 -11.74 -3.92
C ILE A 234 3.08 -11.46 -2.57
N GLU A 235 4.17 -10.72 -2.60
CA GLU A 235 5.02 -10.45 -1.44
C GLU A 235 5.18 -8.94 -1.27
N TRP A 236 5.09 -8.44 -0.04
CA TRP A 236 5.29 -7.02 0.28
C TRP A 236 6.26 -6.85 1.45
N LYS A 237 7.14 -5.84 1.37
CA LYS A 237 8.04 -5.46 2.46
C LYS A 237 8.32 -3.97 2.44
N ASN A 238 9.00 -3.47 3.48
CA ASN A 238 9.35 -2.06 3.61
C ASN A 238 8.13 -1.13 3.47
N ILE A 239 7.01 -1.54 4.07
CA ILE A 239 5.74 -0.81 4.01
C ILE A 239 5.79 0.35 5.01
N ARG A 240 5.77 1.58 4.50
CA ARG A 240 5.96 2.81 5.25
C ARG A 240 4.99 3.88 4.80
N LEU A 241 4.51 4.67 5.76
CA LEU A 241 3.46 5.66 5.58
C LEU A 241 3.96 7.03 6.06
N LYS A 242 3.69 8.07 5.29
CA LYS A 242 3.88 9.47 5.64
C LYS A 242 2.56 10.20 5.47
N ARG A 243 2.11 10.93 6.49
CA ARG A 243 0.91 11.78 6.36
C ARG A 243 1.26 13.21 5.97
N PHE A 244 0.39 13.84 5.20
CA PHE A 244 0.50 15.25 4.83
C PHE A 244 -0.57 16.08 5.53
N PRO A 245 -0.33 17.38 5.78
CA PRO A 245 -1.42 18.29 6.13
C PRO A 245 -2.57 18.15 5.14
N LEU A 246 -3.80 18.11 5.64
CA LEU A 246 -4.98 17.97 4.79
C LEU A 246 -5.12 19.17 3.84
N THR A 247 -5.52 18.92 2.59
CA THR A 247 -5.74 19.98 1.61
C THR A 247 -7.07 20.73 1.79
N GLU A 248 -7.25 21.81 1.03
CA GLU A 248 -8.53 22.56 0.92
C GLU A 248 -9.07 23.10 2.25
N GLY A 249 -8.16 23.40 3.19
CA GLY A 249 -8.52 23.93 4.50
C GLY A 249 -9.21 22.92 5.42
N ARG A 250 -9.27 21.64 5.03
CA ARG A 250 -9.85 20.58 5.86
C ARG A 250 -9.05 20.41 7.16
N LYS A 251 -9.77 20.01 8.21
CA LYS A 251 -9.20 19.79 9.55
C LYS A 251 -9.28 18.34 9.95
N LYS A 252 -8.17 17.79 10.45
CA LYS A 252 -8.13 16.42 10.96
C LYS A 252 -8.49 16.41 12.45
N ILE A 253 -9.51 15.63 12.80
CA ILE A 253 -9.91 15.39 14.18
C ILE A 253 -9.57 13.94 14.52
N VAL A 254 -8.70 13.74 15.50
CA VAL A 254 -8.30 12.42 15.97
C VAL A 254 -9.00 12.11 17.28
N PHE A 255 -9.88 11.12 17.27
CA PHE A 255 -10.49 10.57 18.47
C PHE A 255 -9.65 9.43 19.02
N VAL A 256 -9.33 9.49 20.31
CA VAL A 256 -8.69 8.40 21.06
C VAL A 256 -9.67 7.95 22.13
N ALA A 257 -10.18 6.73 21.98
CA ALA A 257 -11.07 6.11 22.95
C ALA A 257 -10.29 5.15 23.85
N GLY A 258 -10.42 5.36 25.17
CA GLY A 258 -9.84 4.47 26.18
C GLY A 258 -10.43 3.06 26.13
N SER A 259 -9.73 2.13 26.77
CA SER A 259 -10.23 0.76 26.93
C SER A 259 -11.54 0.72 27.73
N PRO A 260 -12.45 -0.24 27.49
CA PRO A 260 -13.59 -0.46 28.37
C PRO A 260 -13.12 -0.77 29.80
N SER A 261 -13.52 0.06 30.77
CA SER A 261 -13.14 -0.10 32.18
C SER A 261 -14.30 -0.48 33.11
N HIS A 262 -15.53 -0.43 32.59
CA HIS A 262 -16.76 -0.76 33.31
C HIS A 262 -17.69 -1.60 32.44
N GLY A 263 -18.77 -2.13 33.03
CA GLY A 263 -19.78 -2.89 32.30
C GLY A 263 -20.47 -2.07 31.20
N TYR A 264 -21.08 -2.77 30.24
CA TYR A 264 -21.85 -2.17 29.15
C TYR A 264 -22.80 -1.07 29.66
N PHE A 265 -22.91 0.02 28.89
CA PHE A 265 -23.71 1.22 29.19
C PHE A 265 -23.21 2.14 30.32
N SER A 266 -22.05 1.86 30.94
CA SER A 266 -21.50 2.72 32.01
C SER A 266 -20.49 3.76 31.50
N HIS A 267 -19.58 3.35 30.61
CA HIS A 267 -18.51 4.18 30.04
C HIS A 267 -18.21 3.78 28.59
N GLU A 268 -19.12 4.09 27.68
CA GLU A 268 -19.04 3.68 26.26
C GLU A 268 -18.10 4.61 25.46
N HIS A 269 -16.82 4.63 25.82
CA HIS A 269 -15.85 5.52 25.20
C HIS A 269 -15.73 5.29 23.68
N ASN A 270 -15.60 4.01 23.30
CA ASN A 270 -15.51 3.60 21.90
C ASN A 270 -16.75 4.01 21.11
N ALA A 271 -17.95 3.67 21.60
CA ALA A 271 -19.19 3.94 20.87
C ALA A 271 -19.44 5.45 20.71
N GLY A 272 -19.14 6.25 21.73
CA GLY A 272 -19.25 7.71 21.67
C GLY A 272 -18.34 8.33 20.61
N CYS A 273 -17.05 7.94 20.60
CA CYS A 273 -16.10 8.41 19.58
C CYS A 273 -16.49 7.97 18.17
N LEU A 274 -16.89 6.72 17.99
CA LEU A 274 -17.34 6.20 16.69
C LEU A 274 -18.56 6.95 16.18
N LEU A 275 -19.57 7.15 17.01
CA LEU A 275 -20.80 7.86 16.63
C LEU A 275 -20.51 9.32 16.26
N LEU A 276 -19.71 10.04 17.06
CA LEU A 276 -19.40 11.45 16.78
C LEU A 276 -18.55 11.59 15.51
N ALA A 277 -17.55 10.74 15.31
CA ALA A 277 -16.77 10.73 14.08
C ALA A 277 -17.62 10.39 12.85
N ASP A 278 -18.54 9.42 12.95
CA ASP A 278 -19.51 9.10 11.89
C ASP A 278 -20.34 10.33 11.51
N LYS A 279 -20.87 11.07 12.49
CA LYS A 279 -21.64 12.30 12.22
C LYS A 279 -20.80 13.40 11.59
N LEU A 280 -19.56 13.60 12.04
CA LEU A 280 -18.66 14.58 11.44
C LEU A 280 -18.32 14.22 9.99
N ASN A 281 -17.98 12.97 9.71
CA ASN A 281 -17.66 12.50 8.37
C ASN A 281 -18.89 12.50 7.44
N THR A 282 -20.07 12.17 7.97
CA THR A 282 -21.34 12.26 7.23
C THR A 282 -21.66 13.71 6.86
N ALA A 283 -21.51 14.66 7.80
CA ALA A 283 -21.67 16.09 7.53
C ALA A 283 -20.60 16.61 6.56
N ALA A 284 -19.37 16.08 6.61
CA ALA A 284 -18.34 16.41 5.64
C ALA A 284 -18.75 16.00 4.22
N LYS A 285 -19.31 14.79 4.07
CA LYS A 285 -19.77 14.27 2.77
C LYS A 285 -21.04 14.98 2.26
N ASN A 286 -22.03 15.21 3.12
CA ASN A 286 -23.35 15.69 2.71
C ASN A 286 -23.49 17.21 2.72
N ASP A 287 -22.80 17.88 3.65
CA ASP A 287 -22.97 19.32 3.92
C ASP A 287 -21.69 20.13 3.66
N GLY A 288 -20.60 19.48 3.21
CA GLY A 288 -19.33 20.13 2.90
C GLY A 288 -18.56 20.62 4.14
N LEU A 289 -18.83 20.05 5.33
CA LEU A 289 -18.05 20.36 6.53
C LEU A 289 -16.58 19.98 6.28
N PRO A 290 -15.60 20.91 6.39
CA PRO A 290 -14.23 20.66 5.98
C PRO A 290 -13.45 19.92 7.08
N VAL A 291 -13.86 18.69 7.40
CA VAL A 291 -13.24 17.86 8.43
C VAL A 291 -13.05 16.42 7.97
N ILE A 292 -12.02 15.76 8.50
CA ILE A 292 -11.87 14.31 8.45
C ILE A 292 -11.67 13.84 9.90
N ALA A 293 -12.57 12.98 10.37
CA ALA A 293 -12.49 12.38 11.70
C ALA A 293 -11.94 10.94 11.61
N ALA A 294 -10.87 10.67 12.35
CA ALA A 294 -10.30 9.34 12.52
C ALA A 294 -10.50 8.87 13.97
N VAL A 295 -10.78 7.59 14.17
CA VAL A 295 -11.01 7.01 15.51
C VAL A 295 -10.02 5.89 15.77
N TYR A 296 -9.33 5.98 16.90
CA TYR A 296 -8.51 4.93 17.45
C TYR A 296 -9.17 4.42 18.74
N THR A 297 -9.38 3.11 18.81
CA THR A 297 -10.13 2.47 19.90
C THR A 297 -9.22 1.62 20.77
N ASN A 298 -9.69 1.34 21.99
CA ASN A 298 -9.04 0.43 22.94
C ASN A 298 -7.65 0.92 23.40
N GLY A 299 -7.56 2.21 23.74
CA GLY A 299 -6.37 2.83 24.31
C GLY A 299 -5.54 3.60 23.29
N TRP A 300 -4.27 3.81 23.62
CA TRP A 300 -3.37 4.61 22.80
C TRP A 300 -3.19 4.01 21.38
N PRO A 301 -3.20 4.83 20.31
CA PRO A 301 -3.06 4.36 18.95
C PRO A 301 -1.78 3.54 18.73
N LYS A 302 -1.91 2.41 18.02
CA LYS A 302 -0.78 1.59 17.56
C LYS A 302 -0.22 2.06 16.22
N ASP A 303 -1.03 2.79 15.43
CA ASP A 303 -0.59 3.47 14.22
C ASP A 303 0.47 4.52 14.61
N PRO A 304 1.73 4.37 14.15
CA PRO A 304 2.80 5.30 14.51
C PRO A 304 2.61 6.69 13.90
N THR A 305 1.70 6.83 12.93
CA THR A 305 1.33 8.07 12.24
C THR A 305 0.03 8.68 12.76
N ALA A 306 -0.59 8.12 13.81
CA ALA A 306 -1.94 8.49 14.23
C ALA A 306 -2.15 9.99 14.52
N MET A 307 -1.13 10.61 15.11
CA MET A 307 -1.12 12.02 15.50
C MET A 307 -0.47 12.94 14.47
N ASP A 308 0.11 12.38 13.41
CA ASP A 308 0.56 13.21 12.30
C ASP A 308 -0.67 13.93 11.73
N ASN A 309 -0.44 15.09 11.10
CA ASN A 309 -1.45 15.96 10.49
C ASN A 309 -2.71 16.29 11.31
N ALA A 310 -2.78 16.00 12.62
CA ALA A 310 -3.92 16.30 13.47
C ALA A 310 -4.04 17.80 13.77
N ASP A 311 -5.22 18.38 13.54
CA ASP A 311 -5.56 19.75 13.97
C ASP A 311 -6.23 19.76 15.35
N CYS A 312 -6.88 18.66 15.72
CA CYS A 312 -7.57 18.49 16.99
C CYS A 312 -7.44 17.03 17.46
N VAL A 313 -7.16 16.84 18.75
CA VAL A 313 -7.18 15.52 19.40
C VAL A 313 -8.26 15.53 20.46
N VAL A 314 -9.20 14.60 20.36
CA VAL A 314 -10.26 14.39 21.34
C VAL A 314 -9.98 13.08 22.04
N SER A 315 -9.57 13.16 23.31
CA SER A 315 -9.32 11.98 24.14
C SER A 315 -10.52 11.71 25.04
N TYR A 316 -11.13 10.55 24.87
CA TYR A 316 -12.22 10.09 25.72
C TYR A 316 -11.78 8.80 26.42
N CYS A 317 -11.11 8.96 27.55
CA CYS A 317 -10.47 7.91 28.31
C CYS A 317 -10.57 8.20 29.82
N ASP A 318 -10.54 7.16 30.64
CA ASP A 318 -10.31 7.30 32.07
C ASP A 318 -8.80 7.39 32.37
N GLY A 319 -8.44 7.87 33.57
CA GLY A 319 -7.04 8.12 33.96
C GLY A 319 -6.18 6.86 34.16
N GLY A 320 -6.61 5.70 33.66
CA GLY A 320 -5.96 4.39 33.83
C GLY A 320 -4.85 4.06 32.82
N GLY A 321 -4.71 4.85 31.75
CA GLY A 321 -3.70 4.67 30.69
C GLY A 321 -4.20 3.88 29.48
#